data_AF-A0A7C2YS78-F1
#
_entry.id   AF-A0A7C2YS78-F1
#
_cell.length_a   1.000
_cell.length_b   1.000
_cell.length_c   1.000
_cell.angle_alpha   90.00
_cell.angle_beta   90.00
_cell.angle_gamma   90.00
#
_symmetry.space_group_name_H-M   'P 1'
#
loop_
_entity.id
_entity.type
_entity.pdbx_description
1 polymer ?
#
loop_
_entity_poly.entity_id
_entity_poly.type
_entity_poly.pdbx_seq_one_letter_code
_entity_poly.pdbx_strand_id
1 'polypeptide(L)' 'MEELGDLVKRLGKPYSELLGIDLKSGDEREIFKWFLASLLFAKPIREETAIRTYRSLETEGLVDP' A
#
# COMPACT_ATOMS: atom_id res chain seq x y z
N MET A 1 18.88 -6.68 -24.45
CA MET A 1 18.02 -5.53 -24.07
C MET A 1 17.26 -6.01 -22.85
N GLU A 2 17.34 -5.33 -21.73
CA GLU A 2 16.61 -5.74 -20.51
C GLU A 2 15.10 -5.54 -20.76
N GLU A 3 14.28 -6.56 -20.52
CA GLU A 3 12.83 -6.47 -20.74
C GLU A 3 12.15 -5.71 -19.60
N LEU A 4 11.00 -5.07 -19.86
CA LEU A 4 10.24 -4.33 -18.84
C LEU A 4 9.96 -5.18 -17.59
N GLY A 5 9.69 -6.47 -17.77
CA GLY A 5 9.45 -7.41 -16.67
C GLY A 5 10.64 -7.55 -15.72
N ASP A 6 11.87 -7.53 -16.24
CA ASP A 6 13.09 -7.66 -15.44
C ASP A 6 13.35 -6.38 -14.63
N LEU A 7 13.07 -5.22 -15.23
CA LEU A 7 13.17 -3.93 -14.54
C LEU A 7 12.17 -3.82 -13.39
N VAL A 8 10.91 -4.23 -13.61
CA VAL A 8 9.87 -4.22 -12.58
C VAL A 8 10.20 -5.19 -11.45
N LYS A 9 10.74 -6.38 -11.74
CA LYS A 9 11.19 -7.33 -10.70
C LYS A 9 12.32 -6.76 -9.84
N ARG A 10 13.25 -6.00 -10.44
CA ARG A 10 14.42 -5.47 -9.75
C ARG A 10 14.12 -4.19 -8.97
N LEU A 11 13.31 -3.29 -9.52
CA LEU A 11 13.10 -1.94 -8.99
C LEU A 11 11.69 -1.70 -8.45
N GLY A 12 10.71 -2.46 -8.90
CA GLY A 12 9.32 -2.31 -8.51
C GLY A 12 9.05 -2.94 -7.15
N LYS A 13 8.16 -2.29 -6.39
CA LYS A 13 7.61 -2.84 -5.16
C LYS A 13 6.13 -2.44 -5.06
N PRO A 14 5.20 -3.36 -4.80
CA PRO A 14 3.81 -3.00 -4.58
C PRO A 14 3.66 -2.06 -3.37
N TYR A 15 2.71 -1.12 -3.45
CA TYR A 15 2.42 -0.23 -2.32
C TYR A 15 1.97 -0.97 -1.06
N SER A 16 1.27 -2.09 -1.20
CA SER A 16 0.93 -2.96 -0.08
C SER A 16 2.20 -3.41 0.67
N GLU A 17 3.23 -3.85 -0.06
CA GLU A 17 4.49 -4.28 0.53
C GLU A 17 5.33 -3.12 1.08
N LEU A 18 5.22 -1.92 0.48
CA LEU A 18 5.83 -0.69 1.02
C LEU A 18 5.18 -0.24 2.34
N LEU A 19 3.88 -0.49 2.50
CA LEU A 19 3.10 -0.16 3.69
C LEU A 19 3.08 -1.28 4.74
N GLY A 20 3.71 -2.43 4.47
CA GLY A 20 3.73 -3.57 5.40
C GLY A 20 2.42 -4.37 5.45
N ILE A 21 1.58 -4.26 4.42
CA ILE A 21 0.29 -4.94 4.32
C ILE A 21 0.48 -6.32 3.69
N ASP A 22 0.13 -7.37 4.43
CA ASP A 22 0.25 -8.76 4.01
C ASP A 22 -1.06 -9.29 3.38
N LEU A 23 -1.23 -9.00 2.09
CA LEU A 23 -2.34 -9.55 1.29
C LEU A 23 -2.29 -11.08 1.14
N LYS A 24 -1.14 -11.74 1.32
CA LYS A 24 -1.02 -13.18 1.13
C LYS A 24 -1.64 -13.96 2.29
N SER A 25 -1.73 -13.35 3.47
CA SER A 25 -2.38 -13.92 4.64
C SER A 25 -3.86 -14.25 4.39
N GLY A 26 -4.52 -13.49 3.51
CA GLY A 26 -5.98 -13.54 3.36
C GLY A 26 -6.75 -13.02 4.58
N ASP A 27 -6.08 -12.40 5.55
CA ASP A 27 -6.70 -11.80 6.72
C ASP A 27 -7.57 -10.61 6.29
N GLU A 28 -8.80 -10.57 6.77
CA GLU A 28 -9.76 -9.50 6.51
C GLU A 28 -9.18 -8.14 6.90
N ARG A 29 -8.42 -8.07 8.00
CA ARG A 29 -7.77 -6.82 8.44
C ARG A 29 -6.72 -6.33 7.44
N GLU A 30 -5.91 -7.24 6.91
CA GLU A 30 -4.90 -6.89 5.91
C GLU A 30 -5.55 -6.49 4.57
N ILE A 31 -6.65 -7.14 4.21
CA ILE A 31 -7.46 -6.74 3.04
C ILE A 31 -8.07 -5.36 3.25
N PHE A 32 -8.59 -5.05 4.45
CA PHE A 32 -9.15 -3.75 4.77
C PHE A 32 -8.08 -2.64 4.76
N LYS A 33 -6.92 -2.88 5.36
CA LYS A 33 -5.75 -1.99 5.26
C LYS A 33 -5.40 -1.67 3.81
N TRP A 34 -5.34 -2.69 2.96
CA TRP A 34 -5.08 -2.50 1.52
C TRP A 34 -6.18 -1.68 0.85
N PHE A 35 -7.44 -1.97 1.15
CA PHE A 35 -8.57 -1.22 0.60
C PHE A 35 -8.48 0.26 1.00
N LEU A 36 -8.24 0.57 2.27
CA LEU A 36 -8.05 1.93 2.76
C LEU A 36 -6.87 2.63 2.08
N ALA A 37 -5.72 1.97 1.95
CA ALA A 37 -4.58 2.49 1.21
C ALA A 37 -4.94 2.80 -0.25
N SER A 38 -5.68 1.92 -0.93
CA SER A 38 -6.12 2.11 -2.32
C SER A 38 -6.96 3.37 -2.50
N LEU A 39 -7.79 3.73 -1.51
CA LEU A 39 -8.58 4.96 -1.53
C LEU A 39 -7.71 6.21 -1.44
N LEU A 40 -6.63 6.17 -0.66
CA LEU A 40 -5.69 7.28 -0.54
C LEU A 40 -4.95 7.51 -1.87
N PHE A 41 -4.44 6.44 -2.48
CA PHE A 41 -3.73 6.52 -3.76
C PHE A 41 -4.63 6.82 -4.96
N ALA A 42 -5.94 6.59 -4.86
CA ALA A 42 -6.91 6.94 -5.91
C ALA A 42 -7.18 8.45 -6.02
N LYS A 43 -6.73 9.26 -5.05
CA LYS A 43 -6.91 10.72 -5.04
C LYS A 43 -5.73 11.42 -5.72
N PRO A 44 -5.92 12.62 -6.29
CA PRO A 44 -4.84 13.43 -6.86
C PRO A 44 -3.98 14.06 -5.74
N ILE A 45 -3.37 13.21 -4.92
CA ILE A 45 -2.46 13.58 -3.84
C ILE A 45 -1.07 13.03 -4.13
N ARG A 46 -0.04 13.64 -3.54
CA ARG A 46 1.32 13.14 -3.67
C ARG A 46 1.45 11.80 -2.95
N GLU A 47 2.26 10.90 -3.51
CA GLU A 47 2.58 9.59 -2.93
C GLU A 47 2.98 9.70 -1.45
N GLU A 48 3.89 10.63 -1.13
CA GLU A 48 4.33 10.88 0.24
C GLU A 48 3.17 11.28 1.17
N THR A 49 2.21 12.06 0.67
CA THR A 49 1.01 12.42 1.43
C THR A 49 0.15 11.21 1.70
N ALA A 50 -0.09 10.35 0.70
CA ALA A 50 -0.84 9.10 0.88
C ALA A 50 -0.18 8.18 1.92
N ILE A 51 1.14 7.98 1.82
CA ILE A 51 1.91 7.15 2.77
C ILE A 51 1.82 7.72 4.20
N ARG A 52 2.05 9.03 4.35
CA ARG A 52 1.97 9.70 5.67
C ARG A 52 0.57 9.59 6.26
N THR A 53 -0.46 9.83 5.47
CA THR A 53 -1.85 9.70 5.91
C THR A 53 -2.17 8.28 6.35
N TYR A 54 -1.79 7.26 5.58
CA TYR A 54 -1.99 5.87 5.96
C TYR A 54 -1.31 5.54 7.31
N ARG A 55 -0.04 5.92 7.49
CA ARG A 55 0.69 5.68 8.75
C ARG A 55 0.09 6.41 9.95
N SER A 56 -0.46 7.61 9.73
CA SER A 56 -1.21 8.31 10.77
C SER A 56 -2.47 7.54 11.16
N LEU A 57 -3.24 7.03 10.20
CA LEU A 57 -4.42 6.20 10.49
C LEU A 57 -4.03 4.93 11.25
N GLU A 58 -2.95 4.27 10.85
CA GLU A 58 -2.44 3.06 11.53
C GLU A 58 -2.03 3.36 12.99
N THR A 59 -1.35 4.49 13.22
CA THR A 59 -0.94 4.93 14.56
C THR A 59 -2.12 5.20 15.47
N GLU A 60 -3.20 5.76 14.92
CA GLU A 60 -4.45 6.04 15.64
C GLU A 60 -5.38 4.82 15.74
N GLY A 61 -4.99 3.66 15.18
CA GLY A 61 -5.82 2.44 15.19
C GLY A 61 -7.03 2.48 14.25
N LEU A 62 -7.03 3.39 13.26
CA LEU A 62 -8.14 3.64 12.32
C LEU A 62 -8.01 2.82 11.02
N VAL A 63 -7.48 1.61 11.12
CA VAL A 63 -7.20 0.71 9.98
C VAL A 63 -7.88 -0.65 10.12
N ASP A 64 -8.96 -0.70 10.92
CA ASP A 64 -9.87 -1.83 11.14
C ASP A 64 -11.30 -1.25 11.06
N PRO A 65 -12.32 -1.97 10.54
CA PRO A 65 -13.72 -1.52 10.49
C PRO A 65 -14.36 -1.06 11.81
#